data_AF-A0A970AZA7-F1
#
_entry.id   AF-A0A970AZA7-F1
#
_cell.length_a   1.000
_cell.length_b   1.000
_cell.length_c   1.000
_cell.angle_alpha   90.00
_cell.angle_beta   90.00
_cell.angle_gamma   90.00
#
_symmetry.space_group_name_H-M   'P 1'
#
loop_
_entity.id
_entity.type
_entity.pdbx_description
1 polymer ?
#
loop_
_entity_poly.entity_id
_entity_poly.type
_entity_poly.pdbx_seq_one_letter_code
_entity_poly.pdbx_strand_id
1 'polypeptide(L)'
;NKFSNVDEVIINLDEVFNSFEKTLGEFNNELAFANSRARLRMATLYQVAGANNGIVVGTGNKIEDFGVGFFTKYGDGGVDISPIADCLKSQVWDMGKELKILDDIINAAPTDGLWTDGRTDEHQLGMSYVDLEKAMLDPKDKNYEKYLKIRKRNLHKMDLIPICKFDNNE
;
A
#
# COMPACT_ATOMS: atom_id res chain seq x y z
N ASN A 1 -5.63 24.20 -10.67
CA ASN A 1 -4.85 23.47 -9.65
C ASN A 1 -5.31 23.95 -8.27
N LYS A 2 -5.86 23.08 -7.42
CA LYS A 2 -6.48 23.46 -6.14
C LYS A 2 -5.46 23.78 -5.04
N PHE A 3 -4.24 23.24 -5.17
CA PHE A 3 -3.15 23.42 -4.24
C PHE A 3 -1.98 24.08 -4.98
N SER A 4 -1.58 25.28 -4.54
CA SER A 4 -0.54 26.08 -5.21
C SER A 4 0.88 25.64 -4.86
N ASN A 5 1.02 24.79 -3.86
CA ASN A 5 2.29 24.24 -3.34
C ASN A 5 2.54 22.80 -3.84
N VAL A 6 1.91 22.41 -4.95
CA VAL A 6 2.02 21.07 -5.53
C VAL A 6 2.44 21.20 -6.98
N ASP A 7 3.59 20.61 -7.30
CA ASP A 7 4.06 20.40 -8.66
C ASP A 7 3.71 18.99 -9.11
N GLU A 8 3.19 18.87 -10.34
CA GLU A 8 2.80 17.60 -10.93
C GLU A 8 3.83 17.16 -11.98
N VAL A 9 4.26 15.90 -11.89
CA VAL A 9 5.15 15.28 -12.87
C VAL A 9 4.57 13.93 -13.26
N ILE A 10 4.38 13.71 -14.56
CA ILE A 10 3.89 12.44 -15.11
C ILE A 10 5.08 11.68 -15.69
N ILE A 11 5.36 10.50 -15.13
CA ILE A 11 6.42 9.60 -15.59
C ILE A 11 5.79 8.27 -16.02
N ASN A 12 5.89 7.94 -17.30
CA ASN A 12 5.45 6.65 -17.81
C ASN A 12 6.53 5.58 -17.53
N LEU A 13 6.15 4.48 -16.88
CA LEU A 13 7.05 3.37 -16.51
C LEU A 13 6.82 2.10 -17.36
N ASP A 14 5.95 2.14 -18.37
CA ASP A 14 5.56 0.97 -19.16
C ASP A 14 6.75 0.34 -19.88
N GLU A 15 7.60 1.14 -20.54
CA GLU A 15 8.78 0.60 -21.24
C GLU A 15 9.77 -0.07 -20.27
N VAL A 16 10.00 0.54 -19.11
CA VAL A 16 10.87 0.01 -18.07
C VAL A 16 10.31 -1.32 -17.54
N PHE A 17 9.00 -1.35 -17.25
CA PHE A 17 8.35 -2.55 -16.77
C PHE A 17 8.34 -3.67 -17.83
N ASN A 18 8.01 -3.36 -19.08
CA ASN A 18 7.99 -4.35 -20.17
C ASN A 18 9.38 -4.95 -20.40
N SER A 19 10.44 -4.13 -20.30
CA SER A 19 11.81 -4.64 -20.36
C SER A 19 12.10 -5.58 -19.18
N PHE A 20 11.71 -5.19 -17.96
CA PHE A 20 11.90 -6.01 -16.75
C PHE A 20 11.16 -7.35 -16.85
N GLU A 21 9.90 -7.33 -17.26
CA GLU A 21 9.06 -8.52 -17.46
C GLU A 21 9.67 -9.47 -18.50
N LYS A 22 10.11 -8.93 -19.65
CA LYS A 22 10.77 -9.72 -20.69
C LYS A 22 12.06 -10.37 -20.18
N THR A 23 12.87 -9.64 -19.42
CA THR A 23 14.12 -10.15 -18.83
C THR A 23 13.84 -11.31 -17.85
N LEU A 24 12.73 -11.26 -17.13
CA LEU A 24 12.34 -12.28 -16.16
C LEU A 24 11.31 -13.29 -16.69
N GLY A 25 11.18 -13.43 -18.01
CA GLY A 25 10.14 -14.25 -18.63
C GLY A 25 10.12 -15.72 -18.18
N GLU A 26 11.26 -16.27 -17.77
CA GLU A 26 11.34 -17.64 -17.20
C GLU A 26 10.71 -17.77 -15.80
N PHE A 27 10.55 -16.65 -15.08
CA PHE A 27 9.96 -16.56 -13.74
C PHE A 27 8.54 -15.97 -13.78
N ASN A 28 7.70 -16.48 -14.68
CA ASN A 28 6.38 -15.92 -14.94
C ASN A 28 5.41 -16.13 -13.76
N ASN A 29 5.12 -15.06 -13.02
CA ASN A 29 4.11 -15.02 -11.96
C ASN A 29 3.43 -13.65 -11.90
N GLU A 30 2.12 -13.62 -12.17
CA GLU A 30 1.36 -12.37 -12.29
C GLU A 30 1.42 -11.52 -11.01
N LEU A 31 1.24 -12.13 -9.84
CA LEU A 31 1.31 -11.42 -8.56
C LEU A 31 2.72 -10.86 -8.31
N ALA A 32 3.77 -11.62 -8.63
CA ALA A 32 5.15 -11.14 -8.50
C ALA A 32 5.44 -9.95 -9.43
N PHE A 33 4.88 -9.97 -10.65
CA PHE A 33 4.97 -8.84 -11.59
C PHE A 33 4.16 -7.62 -11.14
N ALA A 34 2.95 -7.81 -10.61
CA ALA A 34 2.17 -6.75 -9.98
C ALA A 34 2.95 -6.07 -8.84
N ASN A 35 3.54 -6.86 -7.93
CA ASN A 35 4.44 -6.34 -6.88
C ASN A 35 5.69 -5.65 -7.48
N SER A 36 6.20 -6.12 -8.61
CA SER A 36 7.35 -5.48 -9.27
C SER A 36 6.99 -4.11 -9.84
N ARG A 37 5.77 -3.90 -10.34
CA ARG A 37 5.26 -2.56 -10.72
C ARG A 37 5.29 -1.60 -9.53
N ALA A 38 4.80 -2.03 -8.36
CA ALA A 38 4.84 -1.22 -7.14
C ALA A 38 6.27 -0.87 -6.71
N ARG A 39 7.21 -1.82 -6.82
CA ARG A 39 8.64 -1.59 -6.52
C ARG A 39 9.31 -0.62 -7.48
N LEU A 40 8.97 -0.68 -8.78
CA LEU A 40 9.46 0.30 -9.75
C LEU A 40 8.94 1.70 -9.43
N ARG A 41 7.65 1.84 -9.06
CA ARG A 41 7.10 3.13 -8.60
C ARG A 41 7.85 3.66 -7.37
N MET A 42 8.13 2.81 -6.39
CA MET A 42 8.93 3.17 -5.21
C MET A 42 10.33 3.67 -5.60
N ALA A 43 11.04 2.93 -6.47
CA ALA A 43 12.36 3.34 -6.95
C ALA A 43 12.31 4.69 -7.68
N THR A 44 11.27 4.93 -8.49
CA THR A 44 11.04 6.23 -9.14
C THR A 44 10.80 7.35 -8.13
N LEU A 45 9.98 7.13 -7.10
CA LEU A 45 9.73 8.12 -6.04
C LEU A 45 11.03 8.48 -5.31
N TYR A 46 11.84 7.50 -4.94
CA TYR A 46 13.13 7.76 -4.29
C TYR A 46 14.15 8.44 -5.21
N GLN A 47 14.14 8.13 -6.52
CA GLN A 47 14.97 8.85 -7.49
C GLN A 47 14.59 10.33 -7.57
N VAL A 48 13.28 10.63 -7.61
CA VAL A 48 12.78 12.01 -7.62
C VAL A 48 13.09 12.70 -6.29
N ALA A 49 12.84 12.05 -5.15
CA ALA A 49 13.14 12.60 -3.83
C ALA A 49 14.63 12.91 -3.66
N GLY A 50 15.51 11.96 -3.99
CA GLY A 50 16.97 12.14 -3.92
C GLY A 50 17.49 13.25 -4.82
N ALA A 51 16.92 13.41 -6.03
CA ALA A 51 17.28 14.48 -6.96
C ALA A 51 16.81 15.87 -6.49
N ASN A 52 15.85 15.94 -5.57
CA ASN A 52 15.25 17.18 -5.09
C ASN A 52 15.45 17.42 -3.59
N ASN A 53 16.35 16.67 -2.94
CA ASN A 53 16.58 16.73 -1.49
C ASN A 53 15.29 16.56 -0.66
N GLY A 54 14.34 15.75 -1.17
CA GLY A 54 13.05 15.46 -0.56
C GLY A 54 13.01 14.12 0.18
N ILE A 55 11.81 13.78 0.65
CA ILE A 55 11.48 12.50 1.27
C ILE A 55 10.27 11.88 0.57
N VAL A 56 10.12 10.56 0.68
CA VAL A 56 8.97 9.83 0.14
C VAL A 56 7.88 9.71 1.21
N VAL A 57 6.69 10.23 0.89
CA VAL A 57 5.51 10.21 1.76
C VAL A 57 4.58 9.08 1.36
N GLY A 58 4.32 8.15 2.27
CA GLY A 58 3.42 7.03 2.06
C GLY A 58 1.95 7.37 2.28
N THR A 59 1.10 6.58 1.64
CA THR A 59 -0.36 6.72 1.67
C THR A 59 -1.07 5.59 2.43
N GLY A 60 -0.30 4.69 3.04
CA GLY A 60 -0.83 3.60 3.85
C GLY A 60 -1.59 4.09 5.07
N ASN A 61 -2.80 3.59 5.27
CA ASN A 61 -3.61 3.85 6.46
C ASN A 61 -3.66 2.66 7.43
N LYS A 62 -4.30 2.85 8.58
CA LYS A 62 -4.31 1.89 9.68
C LYS A 62 -4.92 0.55 9.30
N ILE A 63 -5.93 0.54 8.42
CA ILE A 63 -6.63 -0.68 8.03
C ILE A 63 -5.80 -1.44 6.99
N GLU A 64 -5.43 -0.76 5.90
CA GLU A 64 -4.73 -1.35 4.75
C GLU A 64 -3.35 -1.86 5.13
N ASP A 65 -2.44 -0.95 5.46
CA ASP A 65 -1.04 -1.26 5.59
C ASP A 65 -0.74 -1.90 6.93
N PHE A 66 -1.28 -1.31 8.00
CA PHE A 66 -0.90 -1.67 9.36
C PHE A 66 -1.89 -2.63 10.03
N GLY A 67 -3.05 -2.86 9.41
CA GLY A 67 -4.13 -3.72 9.90
C GLY A 67 -4.08 -5.10 9.23
N VAL A 68 -4.14 -5.13 7.90
CA VAL A 68 -4.13 -6.37 7.12
C VAL A 68 -2.84 -6.61 6.32
N GLY A 69 -1.98 -5.61 6.19
CA GLY A 69 -0.74 -5.71 5.41
C GLY A 69 -0.98 -5.75 3.89
N PHE A 70 -1.98 -4.99 3.43
CA PHE A 70 -2.37 -4.88 2.03
C PHE A 70 -1.57 -3.80 1.30
N PHE A 71 -0.27 -4.08 1.15
CA PHE A 71 0.68 -3.26 0.41
C PHE A 71 1.80 -4.15 -0.14
N THR A 72 2.57 -3.65 -1.11
CA THR A 72 3.78 -4.32 -1.58
C THR A 72 4.94 -4.02 -0.63
N LYS A 73 5.53 -5.05 -0.01
CA LYS A 73 6.75 -4.88 0.78
C LYS A 73 7.88 -4.35 -0.11
N TYR A 74 8.45 -3.22 0.30
CA TYR A 74 9.43 -2.44 -0.47
C TYR A 74 8.90 -1.91 -1.82
N GLY A 75 7.57 -1.81 -1.98
CA GLY A 75 6.91 -1.06 -3.04
C GLY A 75 6.29 0.19 -2.43
N ASP A 76 4.97 0.30 -2.52
CA ASP A 76 4.18 1.38 -1.91
C ASP A 76 4.36 1.51 -0.39
N GLY A 77 4.69 0.43 0.32
CA GLY A 77 5.04 0.49 1.75
C GLY A 77 6.50 0.84 2.05
N GLY A 78 7.35 1.05 1.03
CA GLY A 78 8.73 1.51 1.20
C GLY A 78 8.78 3.03 1.15
N VAL A 79 8.71 3.68 2.31
CA VAL A 79 8.56 5.14 2.44
C VAL A 79 9.31 5.67 3.67
N ASP A 80 9.54 6.98 3.72
CA ASP A 80 10.23 7.63 4.85
C ASP A 80 9.25 7.99 5.99
N ILE A 81 8.04 8.44 5.64
CA ILE A 81 6.97 8.77 6.59
C ILE A 81 5.60 8.34 6.07
N SER A 82 4.67 8.03 6.99
CA SER A 82 3.27 7.67 6.67
C SER A 82 2.29 8.52 7.49
N PRO A 83 1.90 9.72 7.01
CA PRO A 83 1.14 10.69 7.80
C PRO A 83 -0.26 10.23 8.23
N ILE A 84 -0.85 9.29 7.49
CA ILE A 84 -2.20 8.76 7.75
C ILE A 84 -2.17 7.31 8.25
N ALA A 85 -1.01 6.80 8.69
CA ALA A 85 -0.83 5.43 9.13
C ALA A 85 -1.72 5.02 10.31
N ASP A 86 -2.11 5.97 11.17
CA ASP A 86 -2.99 5.71 12.31
C ASP A 86 -4.46 6.06 12.03
N CYS A 87 -4.77 6.54 10.81
CA CYS A 87 -6.14 6.83 10.42
C CYS A 87 -6.87 5.56 10.00
N LEU A 88 -8.08 5.37 10.51
CA LEU A 88 -9.04 4.40 9.98
C LEU A 88 -9.46 4.77 8.55
N LYS A 89 -9.97 3.81 7.78
CA LYS A 89 -10.40 4.09 6.39
C LYS A 89 -11.56 5.08 6.38
N SER A 90 -12.48 4.95 7.34
CA SER A 90 -13.55 5.92 7.60
C SER A 90 -13.03 7.35 7.79
N GLN A 91 -12.00 7.52 8.62
CA GLN A 91 -11.38 8.82 8.89
C GLN A 91 -10.70 9.40 7.64
N VAL A 92 -10.08 8.56 6.81
CA VAL A 92 -9.50 9.00 5.52
C VAL A 92 -10.59 9.56 4.60
N TRP A 93 -11.74 8.89 4.49
CA TRP A 93 -12.86 9.41 3.70
C TRP A 93 -13.43 10.71 4.27
N ASP A 94 -13.57 10.81 5.59
CA ASP A 94 -14.08 12.04 6.22
C ASP A 94 -13.12 13.21 6.05
N MET A 95 -11.81 12.99 6.15
CA MET A 95 -10.80 13.99 5.79
C MET A 95 -10.91 14.40 4.32
N GLY A 96 -11.13 13.45 3.40
CA GLY A 96 -11.34 13.74 1.98
C GLY A 96 -12.52 14.68 1.74
N LYS A 97 -13.65 14.45 2.42
CA LYS A 97 -14.85 15.32 2.36
C LYS A 97 -14.56 16.71 2.91
N GLU A 98 -13.93 16.80 4.07
CA GLU A 98 -13.60 18.08 4.72
C GLU A 98 -12.63 18.90 3.86
N LEU A 99 -11.64 18.24 3.27
CA LEU A 99 -10.69 18.84 2.33
C LEU A 99 -11.33 19.13 0.96
N LYS A 100 -12.61 18.79 0.74
CA LYS A 100 -13.38 18.99 -0.51
C LYS A 100 -12.71 18.31 -1.71
N ILE A 101 -12.15 17.12 -1.51
CA ILE A 101 -11.68 16.28 -2.61
C ILE A 101 -12.89 15.94 -3.51
N LEU A 102 -12.65 15.72 -4.80
CA LEU A 102 -13.71 15.41 -5.75
C LEU A 102 -14.50 14.17 -5.32
N ASP A 103 -15.82 14.24 -5.40
CA ASP A 103 -16.70 13.12 -5.04
C ASP A 103 -16.39 11.85 -5.84
N ASP A 104 -15.98 11.99 -7.10
CA ASP A 104 -15.56 10.86 -7.94
C ASP A 104 -14.34 10.12 -7.38
N ILE A 105 -13.44 10.80 -6.66
CA ILE A 105 -12.28 10.18 -6.00
C ILE A 105 -12.72 9.52 -4.68
N ILE A 106 -13.57 10.21 -3.90
CA ILE A 106 -14.02 9.71 -2.59
C ILE A 106 -14.89 8.45 -2.75
N ASN A 107 -15.77 8.45 -3.75
CA ASN A 107 -16.75 7.39 -3.98
C ASN A 107 -16.23 6.26 -4.90
N ALA A 108 -15.03 6.42 -5.49
CA ALA A 108 -14.40 5.37 -6.27
C ALA A 108 -14.17 4.12 -5.40
N ALA A 109 -14.42 2.95 -5.99
CA ALA A 109 -14.05 1.68 -5.35
C ALA A 109 -12.52 1.61 -5.21
N PRO A 110 -11.98 1.34 -4.01
CA PRO A 110 -10.54 1.23 -3.82
C PRO A 110 -9.91 0.12 -4.67
N THR A 111 -8.78 0.43 -5.29
CA THR A 111 -7.96 -0.49 -6.10
C THR A 111 -6.48 -0.15 -5.93
N ASP A 112 -5.63 -1.17 -5.87
CA ASP A 112 -4.17 -1.04 -5.89
C ASP A 112 -3.61 -0.55 -7.25
N GLY A 113 -4.42 -0.60 -8.32
CA GLY A 113 -3.99 -0.20 -9.67
C GLY A 113 -2.78 -0.98 -10.20
N LEU A 114 -2.59 -2.22 -9.74
CA LEU A 114 -1.50 -3.11 -10.17
C LEU A 114 -1.95 -4.13 -11.21
N TRP A 115 -3.26 -4.40 -11.28
CA TRP A 115 -3.85 -5.37 -12.18
C TRP A 115 -4.53 -4.69 -13.37
N THR A 116 -4.36 -5.26 -14.57
CA THR A 116 -5.00 -4.77 -15.80
C THR A 116 -6.49 -5.07 -15.86
N ASP A 117 -6.98 -5.99 -15.03
CA ASP A 117 -8.40 -6.36 -14.95
C ASP A 117 -9.22 -5.48 -14.01
N GLY A 118 -8.59 -4.53 -13.31
CA GLY A 118 -9.26 -3.55 -12.46
C GLY A 118 -9.93 -4.14 -11.22
N ARG A 119 -9.49 -5.30 -10.74
CA ARG A 119 -10.04 -5.89 -9.49
C ARG A 119 -9.90 -4.92 -8.30
N THR A 120 -10.92 -4.90 -7.44
CA THR A 120 -10.97 -4.06 -6.25
C THR A 120 -10.23 -4.68 -5.08
N ASP A 121 -9.83 -3.87 -4.11
CA ASP A 121 -9.16 -4.34 -2.89
C ASP A 121 -10.05 -5.30 -2.11
N GLU A 122 -11.35 -5.01 -2.01
CA GLU A 122 -12.31 -5.86 -1.30
C GLU A 122 -12.45 -7.24 -1.94
N HIS A 123 -12.33 -7.33 -3.27
CA HIS A 123 -12.31 -8.62 -3.97
C HIS A 123 -11.02 -9.40 -3.65
N GLN A 124 -9.87 -8.71 -3.61
CA GLN A 124 -8.58 -9.33 -3.27
C GLN A 124 -8.50 -9.78 -1.81
N LEU A 125 -9.00 -8.97 -0.88
CA LEU A 125 -9.03 -9.24 0.56
C LEU A 125 -10.16 -10.20 0.95
N GLY A 126 -11.21 -10.27 0.13
CA GLY A 126 -12.43 -11.01 0.41
C GLY A 126 -13.25 -10.42 1.56
N MET A 127 -13.01 -9.16 1.95
CA MET A 127 -13.71 -8.42 3.00
C MET A 127 -13.82 -6.96 2.62
N SER A 128 -14.94 -6.32 3.01
CA SER A 128 -15.08 -4.87 2.85
C SER A 128 -14.20 -4.12 3.83
N TYR A 129 -13.83 -2.87 3.51
CA TYR A 129 -13.09 -2.02 4.44
C TYR A 129 -13.86 -1.77 5.74
N VAL A 130 -15.18 -1.65 5.65
CA VAL A 130 -16.05 -1.48 6.83
C VAL A 130 -16.01 -2.72 7.72
N ASP A 131 -16.03 -3.93 7.14
CA ASP A 131 -15.93 -5.17 7.91
C ASP A 131 -14.55 -5.36 8.52
N LEU A 132 -13.49 -5.02 7.78
CA LEU A 132 -12.11 -5.06 8.29
C LEU A 132 -11.90 -4.10 9.45
N GLU A 133 -12.40 -2.88 9.33
CA GLU A 133 -12.31 -1.86 10.38
C GLU A 133 -13.05 -2.29 11.65
N LYS A 134 -14.28 -2.80 11.53
CA LYS A 134 -15.04 -3.36 12.67
C LYS A 134 -14.32 -4.53 13.32
N ALA A 135 -13.87 -5.49 12.51
CA ALA A 135 -13.15 -6.66 13.01
C ALA A 135 -11.84 -6.26 13.72
N MET A 136 -11.12 -5.27 13.20
CA MET A 136 -9.90 -4.79 13.84
C MET A 136 -10.17 -4.12 15.21
N LEU A 137 -11.29 -3.42 15.35
CA LEU A 137 -11.64 -2.66 16.56
C LEU A 137 -12.36 -3.49 17.64
N ASP A 138 -13.09 -4.53 17.26
CA ASP A 138 -13.85 -5.37 18.17
C ASP A 138 -13.50 -6.87 18.02
N PRO A 139 -12.77 -7.46 18.98
CA PRO A 139 -12.48 -8.89 19.00
C PRO A 139 -13.72 -9.81 19.06
N LYS A 140 -14.90 -9.27 19.38
CA LYS A 140 -16.18 -10.01 19.38
C LYS A 140 -16.89 -9.98 18.03
N ASP A 141 -16.38 -9.22 17.05
CA ASP A 141 -16.97 -9.17 15.71
C ASP A 141 -16.92 -10.55 15.05
N LYS A 142 -17.99 -10.91 14.34
CA LYS A 142 -18.13 -12.20 13.64
C LYS A 142 -17.00 -12.45 12.63
N ASN A 143 -16.37 -11.40 12.11
CA ASN A 143 -15.29 -11.47 11.13
C ASN A 143 -13.89 -11.43 11.76
N TYR A 144 -13.76 -11.32 13.09
CA TYR A 144 -12.46 -11.17 13.77
C TYR A 144 -11.47 -12.28 13.41
N GLU A 145 -11.92 -13.54 13.41
CA GLU A 145 -11.10 -14.69 13.02
C GLU A 145 -10.64 -14.63 11.56
N LYS A 146 -11.48 -14.09 10.67
CA LYS A 146 -11.12 -13.92 9.25
C LYS A 146 -10.08 -12.82 9.09
N TYR A 147 -10.25 -11.70 9.79
CA TYR A 147 -9.27 -10.63 9.87
C TYR A 147 -7.91 -11.13 10.38
N LEU A 148 -7.88 -11.88 11.49
CA LEU A 148 -6.64 -12.42 12.05
C LEU A 148 -5.92 -13.36 11.07
N LYS A 149 -6.66 -14.17 10.30
CA LYS A 149 -6.07 -15.03 9.26
C LYS A 149 -5.41 -14.22 8.15
N ILE A 150 -6.03 -13.14 7.70
CA ILE A 150 -5.45 -12.23 6.70
C ILE A 150 -4.20 -11.57 7.29
N ARG A 151 -4.32 -10.93 8.45
CA ARG A 151 -3.23 -10.24 9.14
C ARG A 151 -2.02 -11.14 9.36
N LYS A 152 -2.23 -12.34 9.91
CA LYS A 152 -1.14 -13.27 10.28
C LYS A 152 -0.22 -13.59 9.11
N ARG A 153 -0.77 -13.70 7.89
CA ARG A 153 0.02 -13.98 6.67
C ARG A 153 0.89 -12.80 6.23
N ASN A 154 0.55 -11.59 6.64
CA ASN A 154 1.24 -10.36 6.23
C ASN A 154 2.06 -9.70 7.36
N LEU A 155 2.11 -10.28 8.57
CA LEU A 155 2.89 -9.74 9.70
C LEU A 155 4.34 -9.45 9.33
N HIS A 156 4.96 -10.32 8.53
CA HIS A 156 6.33 -10.14 8.04
C HIS A 156 6.56 -8.85 7.21
N LYS A 157 5.49 -8.18 6.75
CA LYS A 157 5.59 -6.88 6.07
C LYS A 157 5.64 -5.71 7.04
N MET A 158 5.02 -5.85 8.22
CA MET A 158 4.89 -4.82 9.26
C MET A 158 5.95 -4.96 10.36
N ASP A 159 6.42 -6.19 10.62
CA ASP A 159 7.48 -6.45 11.57
C ASP A 159 8.85 -6.05 11.01
N LEU A 160 9.75 -5.69 11.92
CA LEU A 160 11.16 -5.44 11.58
C LEU A 160 11.77 -6.67 10.91
N ILE A 161 12.77 -6.42 10.05
CA ILE A 161 13.54 -7.50 9.41
C ILE A 161 14.10 -8.40 10.53
N PRO A 162 13.76 -9.70 10.56
CA PRO A 162 14.26 -10.59 11.59
C PRO A 162 15.77 -10.71 11.45
N ILE A 163 16.48 -10.48 12.56
CA ILE A 163 17.92 -10.64 12.64
C ILE A 163 18.26 -11.81 13.56
N CYS A 164 19.33 -12.52 13.24
CA CYS A 164 19.94 -13.44 14.19
C CYS A 164 20.54 -12.62 15.34
N LYS A 165 20.15 -12.92 16.58
CA LYS A 165 20.73 -12.33 17.77
C LYS A 165 21.67 -13.36 18.39
N PHE A 166 22.92 -12.97 18.60
CA PHE A 166 23.84 -13.76 19.41
C PHE A 166 23.59 -13.45 20.89
N ASP A 167 23.63 -14.48 21.73
CA ASP A 167 23.64 -14.28 23.18
C ASP A 167 25.02 -13.72 23.55
N ASN A 168 25.06 -12.52 24.15
CA ASN A 168 26.31 -11.89 24.61
C ASN A 168 26.87 -12.55 25.90
N ASN A 169 26.66 -13.85 26.08
CA ASN A 169 27.11 -14.63 27.23
C ASN A 169 28.28 -15.55 26.86
N GLU A 170 29.36 -14.98 26.33
CA GLU A 170 30.71 -15.56 26.35
C GLU A 170 31.73 -14.50 26.78
#